data_AF-A0A7S2IWQ9-F1
#
_entry.id   AF-A0A7S2IWQ9-F1
#
_cell.length_a   1.000
_cell.length_b   1.000
_cell.length_c   1.000
_cell.angle_alpha   90.00
_cell.angle_beta   90.00
_cell.angle_gamma   90.00
#
_symmetry.space_group_name_H-M   'P 1'
#
loop_
_entity.id
_entity.type
_entity.pdbx_description
1 polymer ?
#
loop_
_entity_poly.entity_id
_entity_poly.type
_entity_poly.pdbx_seq_one_letter_code
_entity_poly.pdbx_strand_id
1 'polypeptide(L)'
;TVYGPEFQIFTPPYMVGYLNGMSSLIQSGVSYKCDYGKGLGIYTSLPEDGTFRMVCPQGGLTYPGAATPNATVDEIDVLLTGGRMTPVAKDVVRRAYQEAPPGQELERAQQAAIMTAEFNTLGAPLPFPGVRPPPPDDHGIGKKAYKAFIVMFLAGGADTWNMVVPQECDLYQEYRSIRTDLTLNTNEMIPITTTGQTCSKFGLHASFPFLKSLYDSGDAAFVSNVGNLVEPTTKATFRTGAVRCFNLFSHSDQQRGAQTLKCQDMGTAAKGTGGRIADALGASNYQTTSFSLSGSAIWPSGFQTKREIVGEQGSKGFKEYEQWMGAIGNITAQRHGNVYSEAYADAFLNSIALTQKLGSFMQDAKLATNYQQSSSLDRQLYNVAKLIASREGRMAERDFFFISIGGWDMHDDMKDRLNSKLSEVDSALSGFVA
;
A
#
# COMPACT_ATOMS: atom_id res chain seq x y z
N THR A 1 0.70 20.33 -6.90
CA THR A 1 -0.69 19.97 -6.59
C THR A 1 -0.89 20.07 -5.10
N VAL A 2 -1.80 20.93 -4.64
CA VAL A 2 -2.21 20.97 -3.24
C VAL A 2 -3.13 19.78 -3.02
N TYR A 3 -2.75 18.86 -2.14
CA TYR A 3 -3.61 17.76 -1.72
C TYR A 3 -4.07 18.06 -0.30
N GLY A 4 -5.35 17.84 0.00
CA GLY A 4 -5.78 17.69 1.38
C GLY A 4 -5.04 16.49 2.01
N PRO A 5 -4.55 16.61 3.26
CA PRO A 5 -3.83 15.53 3.93
C PRO A 5 -4.63 14.22 3.96
N GLU A 6 -5.96 14.28 4.03
CA GLU A 6 -6.88 13.15 3.94
C GLU A 6 -6.74 12.33 2.65
N PHE A 7 -6.39 12.97 1.53
CA PHE A 7 -6.23 12.27 0.25
C PHE A 7 -4.91 11.51 0.13
N GLN A 8 -3.95 11.74 1.04
CA GLN A 8 -2.70 10.98 1.06
C GLN A 8 -2.90 9.54 1.55
N ILE A 9 -3.95 9.31 2.35
CA ILE A 9 -4.33 7.98 2.86
C ILE A 9 -5.45 7.35 2.03
N PHE A 10 -6.02 8.08 1.06
CA PHE A 10 -7.15 7.64 0.24
C PHE A 10 -6.69 6.80 -0.96
N THR A 11 -6.11 5.63 -0.66
CA THR A 11 -5.60 4.70 -1.67
C THR A 11 -6.73 3.90 -2.30
N PRO A 12 -6.51 3.27 -3.48
CA PRO A 12 -7.55 2.45 -4.12
C PRO A 12 -8.13 1.34 -3.22
N PRO A 13 -7.32 0.56 -2.48
CA PRO A 13 -7.85 -0.41 -1.51
C PRO A 13 -8.70 0.24 -0.41
N TYR A 14 -8.31 1.42 0.10
CA TYR A 14 -9.09 2.12 1.12
C TYR A 14 -10.40 2.66 0.55
N MET A 15 -10.40 3.22 -0.65
CA MET A 15 -11.62 3.73 -1.29
C MET A 15 -12.63 2.61 -1.53
N VAL A 16 -12.20 1.49 -2.09
CA VAL A 16 -13.09 0.34 -2.30
C VAL A 16 -13.54 -0.28 -0.98
N GLY A 17 -12.67 -0.36 0.02
CA GLY A 17 -13.04 -0.76 1.38
C GLY A 17 -14.08 0.16 1.99
N TYR A 18 -13.92 1.47 1.84
CA TYR A 18 -14.85 2.50 2.29
C TYR A 18 -16.22 2.35 1.63
N LEU A 19 -16.30 2.22 0.30
CA LEU A 19 -17.56 2.04 -0.41
C LEU A 19 -18.29 0.76 0.02
N ASN A 20 -17.56 -0.36 0.12
CA ASN A 20 -18.14 -1.62 0.60
C ASN A 20 -18.62 -1.51 2.06
N GLY A 21 -17.86 -0.81 2.92
CA GLY A 21 -18.20 -0.61 4.33
C GLY A 21 -19.41 0.29 4.52
N MET A 22 -19.48 1.41 3.80
CA MET A 22 -20.61 2.33 3.86
C MET A 22 -21.87 1.75 3.22
N SER A 23 -21.75 1.02 2.09
CA SER A 23 -22.88 0.30 1.49
C SER A 23 -23.46 -0.72 2.48
N SER A 24 -22.59 -1.50 3.15
CA SER A 24 -22.98 -2.42 4.23
C SER A 24 -23.66 -1.72 5.40
N LEU A 25 -23.15 -0.57 5.84
CA LEU A 25 -23.74 0.22 6.92
C LEU A 25 -25.16 0.69 6.58
N ILE A 26 -25.39 1.16 5.36
CA ILE A 26 -26.71 1.62 4.93
C ILE A 26 -27.69 0.44 4.84
N GLN A 27 -27.25 -0.68 4.27
CA GLN A 27 -28.07 -1.88 4.08
C GLN A 27 -28.44 -2.60 5.37
N SER A 28 -27.45 -2.78 6.23
CA SER A 28 -27.52 -3.72 7.35
C SER A 28 -27.37 -3.05 8.71
N GLY A 29 -27.09 -1.74 8.75
CA GLY A 29 -26.75 -1.05 9.97
C GLY A 29 -25.42 -1.52 10.56
N VAL A 30 -25.21 -1.20 11.84
CA VAL A 30 -24.12 -1.73 12.65
C VAL A 30 -24.58 -3.07 13.22
N SER A 31 -23.88 -4.17 12.89
CA SER A 31 -24.35 -5.54 13.11
C SER A 31 -23.66 -6.26 14.28
N TYR A 32 -24.27 -7.35 14.75
CA TYR A 32 -23.84 -8.23 15.84
C TYR A 32 -22.55 -9.05 15.58
N LYS A 33 -22.10 -9.16 14.32
CA LYS A 33 -20.86 -9.89 13.97
C LYS A 33 -19.76 -8.88 13.67
N CYS A 34 -18.99 -8.56 14.69
CA CYS A 34 -17.76 -7.78 14.58
C CYS A 34 -16.58 -8.60 13.99
N ASP A 35 -16.84 -9.81 13.47
CA ASP A 35 -15.87 -10.67 12.78
C ASP A 35 -16.23 -10.84 11.30
N TYR A 36 -15.21 -10.61 10.46
CA TYR A 36 -15.09 -10.83 9.01
C TYR A 36 -16.35 -11.30 8.27
N GLY A 37 -17.07 -10.36 7.63
CA GLY A 37 -18.29 -10.66 6.85
C GLY A 37 -18.90 -9.46 6.13
N LYS A 38 -20.20 -9.57 5.77
CA LYS A 38 -20.99 -8.52 5.10
C LYS A 38 -21.53 -7.43 6.04
N GLY A 39 -21.21 -7.46 7.33
CA GLY A 39 -21.67 -6.49 8.32
C GLY A 39 -20.56 -5.51 8.72
N LEU A 40 -20.93 -4.25 8.99
CA LEU A 40 -20.05 -3.28 9.63
C LEU A 40 -20.27 -3.36 11.15
N GLY A 41 -19.20 -3.53 11.93
CA GLY A 41 -19.27 -3.61 13.40
C GLY A 41 -17.92 -3.28 14.02
N ILE A 42 -17.92 -2.59 15.17
CA ILE A 42 -16.71 -2.27 15.94
C ILE A 42 -16.90 -2.83 17.34
N TYR A 43 -15.95 -3.65 17.81
CA TYR A 43 -15.90 -4.03 19.22
C TYR A 43 -15.60 -2.79 20.06
N THR A 44 -16.47 -2.51 21.03
CA THR A 44 -16.23 -1.47 22.04
C THR A 44 -16.25 -2.07 23.43
N SER A 45 -15.49 -1.49 24.35
CA SER A 45 -15.51 -1.85 25.75
C SER A 45 -16.54 -0.99 26.47
N LEU A 46 -17.57 -1.62 27.04
CA LEU A 46 -18.51 -0.94 27.94
C LEU A 46 -18.16 -1.28 29.40
N PRO A 47 -18.13 -0.29 30.30
CA PRO A 47 -18.03 -0.56 31.73
C PRO A 47 -19.34 -1.17 32.23
N GLU A 48 -19.26 -2.35 32.86
CA GLU A 48 -20.37 -3.08 33.47
C GLU A 48 -19.85 -3.67 34.80
N ASP A 49 -20.44 -3.25 35.93
CA ASP A 49 -20.10 -3.70 37.30
C ASP A 49 -18.61 -3.62 37.68
N GLY A 50 -17.93 -2.53 37.30
CA GLY A 50 -16.51 -2.33 37.60
C GLY A 50 -15.55 -3.16 36.73
N THR A 51 -16.07 -3.88 35.73
CA THR A 51 -15.31 -4.58 34.70
C THR A 51 -15.59 -3.99 33.32
N PHE A 52 -14.71 -4.24 32.36
CA PHE A 52 -14.94 -3.86 30.96
C PHE A 52 -15.40 -5.09 30.17
N ARG A 53 -16.59 -5.00 29.59
CA ARG A 53 -17.13 -6.02 28.70
C ARG A 53 -16.99 -5.58 27.25
N MET A 54 -16.39 -6.43 26.41
CA MET A 54 -16.45 -6.23 24.96
C MET A 54 -17.88 -6.45 24.48
N VAL A 55 -18.42 -5.46 23.80
CA VAL A 55 -19.73 -5.52 23.14
C VAL A 55 -19.58 -5.09 21.67
N CYS A 56 -20.53 -5.51 20.85
CA CYS A 56 -20.64 -5.12 19.45
C CYS A 56 -21.97 -4.35 19.30
N PRO A 57 -21.97 -3.00 19.41
CA PRO A 57 -23.19 -2.20 19.41
C PRO A 57 -24.00 -2.42 18.14
N GLN A 58 -25.33 -2.42 18.26
CA GLN A 58 -26.25 -2.60 17.14
C GLN A 58 -27.01 -1.31 16.86
N GLY A 59 -27.25 -1.01 15.60
CA GLY A 59 -28.02 0.15 15.20
C GLY A 59 -28.35 0.14 13.71
N GLY A 60 -29.40 0.83 13.32
CA GLY A 60 -29.80 0.99 11.92
C GLY A 60 -30.27 2.40 11.64
N LEU A 61 -30.35 2.75 10.37
CA LEU A 61 -30.90 4.03 9.94
C LEU A 61 -32.43 4.01 10.12
N THR A 62 -32.98 4.96 10.89
CA THR A 62 -34.41 5.03 11.23
C THR A 62 -35.15 6.17 10.53
N TYR A 63 -34.46 6.97 9.74
CA TYR A 63 -35.06 8.06 8.99
C TYR A 63 -36.03 7.49 7.92
N PRO A 64 -37.32 7.87 7.91
CA PRO A 64 -38.31 7.24 7.02
C PRO A 64 -38.39 7.88 5.62
N GLY A 65 -37.64 8.93 5.33
CA GLY A 65 -37.83 9.74 4.14
C GLY A 65 -39.00 10.73 4.26
N ALA A 66 -39.16 11.58 3.24
CA ALA A 66 -40.24 12.54 3.13
C ALA A 66 -41.41 12.01 2.29
N ALA A 67 -42.48 12.81 2.19
CA ALA A 67 -43.70 12.43 1.48
C ALA A 67 -43.55 12.26 -0.04
N THR A 68 -42.50 12.83 -0.65
CA THR A 68 -42.26 12.74 -2.10
C THR A 68 -40.78 12.45 -2.39
N PRO A 69 -40.45 11.84 -3.54
CA PRO A 69 -39.06 11.58 -3.93
C PRO A 69 -38.19 12.85 -3.89
N ASN A 70 -38.68 13.97 -4.41
CA ASN A 70 -37.93 15.22 -4.43
C ASN A 70 -37.70 15.77 -3.02
N ALA A 71 -38.72 15.75 -2.17
CA ALA A 71 -38.58 16.17 -0.78
C ALA A 71 -37.59 15.28 -0.02
N THR A 72 -37.60 13.97 -0.26
CA THR A 72 -36.64 13.04 0.35
C THR A 72 -35.21 13.35 -0.09
N VAL A 73 -34.99 13.61 -1.38
CA VAL A 73 -33.66 13.99 -1.91
C VAL A 73 -33.18 15.32 -1.31
N ASP A 74 -34.06 16.31 -1.18
CA ASP A 74 -33.70 17.60 -0.58
C ASP A 74 -33.39 17.47 0.93
N GLU A 75 -34.12 16.62 1.66
CA GLU A 75 -33.80 16.32 3.06
C GLU A 75 -32.47 15.56 3.20
N ILE A 76 -32.19 14.57 2.33
CA ILE A 76 -30.90 13.87 2.29
C ILE A 76 -29.75 14.84 2.01
N ASP A 77 -29.93 15.77 1.07
CA ASP A 77 -28.93 16.79 0.75
C ASP A 77 -28.59 17.64 1.98
N VAL A 78 -29.61 18.09 2.71
CA VAL A 78 -29.42 18.83 3.97
C VAL A 78 -28.73 17.98 5.03
N LEU A 79 -29.22 16.76 5.28
CA LEU A 79 -28.74 15.90 6.36
C LEU A 79 -27.30 15.41 6.14
N LEU A 80 -26.95 15.04 4.91
CA LEU A 80 -25.68 14.39 4.61
C LEU A 80 -24.63 15.35 4.05
N THR A 81 -25.03 16.48 3.45
CA THR A 81 -24.05 17.40 2.84
C THR A 81 -24.20 18.85 3.32
N GLY A 82 -25.24 19.17 4.08
CA GLY A 82 -25.55 20.54 4.49
C GLY A 82 -26.18 21.37 3.36
N GLY A 83 -26.87 20.73 2.42
CA GLY A 83 -27.55 21.42 1.30
C GLY A 83 -26.61 21.79 0.16
N ARG A 84 -25.47 21.10 0.04
CA ARG A 84 -24.38 21.47 -0.87
C ARG A 84 -24.36 20.67 -2.16
N MET A 85 -25.18 19.62 -2.31
CA MET A 85 -25.19 18.81 -3.52
C MET A 85 -25.38 19.69 -4.75
N THR A 86 -24.48 19.53 -5.71
CA THR A 86 -24.60 20.17 -7.01
C THR A 86 -25.81 19.60 -7.78
N PRO A 87 -26.29 20.28 -8.84
CA PRO A 87 -27.38 19.75 -9.65
C PRO A 87 -27.12 18.35 -10.20
N VAL A 88 -25.87 18.04 -10.56
CA VAL A 88 -25.46 16.69 -11.03
C VAL A 88 -25.56 15.67 -9.90
N ALA A 89 -24.99 15.96 -8.73
CA ALA A 89 -25.08 15.08 -7.56
C ALA A 89 -26.53 14.83 -7.13
N LYS A 90 -27.35 15.88 -7.03
CA LYS A 90 -28.79 15.75 -6.72
C LYS A 90 -29.52 14.88 -7.72
N ASP A 91 -29.20 15.02 -9.01
CA ASP A 91 -29.84 14.21 -10.04
C ASP A 91 -29.43 12.74 -9.96
N VAL A 92 -28.16 12.45 -9.68
CA VAL A 92 -27.70 11.07 -9.44
C VAL A 92 -28.42 10.45 -8.25
N VAL A 93 -28.54 11.18 -7.14
CA VAL A 93 -29.26 10.71 -5.93
C VAL A 93 -30.75 10.51 -6.22
N ARG A 94 -31.38 11.42 -6.97
CA ARG A 94 -32.78 11.30 -7.37
C ARG A 94 -33.03 10.08 -8.25
N ARG A 95 -32.18 9.84 -9.26
CA ARG A 95 -32.30 8.64 -10.11
C ARG A 95 -32.13 7.37 -9.31
N ALA A 96 -31.13 7.33 -8.42
CA ALA A 96 -30.92 6.19 -7.54
C ALA A 96 -32.14 5.89 -6.66
N TYR A 97 -32.83 6.91 -6.16
CA TYR A 97 -34.12 6.73 -5.45
C TYR A 97 -35.21 6.17 -6.36
N GLN A 98 -35.40 6.76 -7.55
CA GLN A 98 -36.50 6.44 -8.47
C GLN A 98 -36.37 5.07 -9.14
N GLU A 99 -35.15 4.63 -9.40
CA GLU A 99 -34.83 3.36 -10.06
C GLU A 99 -34.66 2.21 -9.05
N ALA A 100 -34.76 2.49 -7.76
CA ALA A 100 -34.61 1.50 -6.71
C ALA A 100 -35.76 0.48 -6.72
N PRO A 101 -35.48 -0.79 -6.33
CA PRO A 101 -36.54 -1.74 -6.01
C PRO A 101 -37.44 -1.22 -4.89
N PRO A 102 -38.74 -1.60 -4.89
CA PRO A 102 -39.66 -1.21 -3.82
C PRO A 102 -39.12 -1.54 -2.43
N GLY A 103 -39.11 -0.55 -1.53
CA GLY A 103 -38.59 -0.66 -0.17
C GLY A 103 -37.08 -0.44 -0.02
N GLN A 104 -36.35 -0.13 -1.09
CA GLN A 104 -34.92 0.21 -1.08
C GLN A 104 -34.63 1.65 -1.51
N GLU A 105 -35.66 2.47 -1.76
CA GLU A 105 -35.53 3.79 -2.37
C GLU A 105 -34.62 4.71 -1.54
N LEU A 106 -34.81 4.72 -0.22
CA LEU A 106 -33.99 5.50 0.69
C LEU A 106 -32.55 4.98 0.78
N GLU A 107 -32.37 3.66 0.85
CA GLU A 107 -31.04 3.02 0.85
C GLU A 107 -30.26 3.44 -0.39
N ARG A 108 -30.86 3.33 -1.59
CA ARG A 108 -30.20 3.70 -2.84
C ARG A 108 -29.88 5.19 -2.91
N ALA A 109 -30.77 6.06 -2.46
CA ALA A 109 -30.50 7.49 -2.40
C ALA A 109 -29.31 7.80 -1.47
N GLN A 110 -29.25 7.17 -0.29
CA GLN A 110 -28.15 7.34 0.65
C GLN A 110 -26.84 6.78 0.08
N GLN A 111 -26.85 5.60 -0.54
CA GLN A 111 -25.68 5.01 -1.20
C GLN A 111 -25.15 5.91 -2.32
N ALA A 112 -26.03 6.54 -3.11
CA ALA A 112 -25.63 7.52 -4.10
C ALA A 112 -25.02 8.78 -3.46
N ALA A 113 -25.65 9.29 -2.39
CA ALA A 113 -25.21 10.50 -1.69
C ALA A 113 -23.80 10.37 -1.09
N ILE A 114 -23.49 9.23 -0.45
CA ILE A 114 -22.18 9.01 0.18
C ILE A 114 -21.02 8.92 -0.83
N MET A 115 -21.32 8.68 -2.12
CA MET A 115 -20.31 8.63 -3.18
C MET A 115 -19.98 10.03 -3.73
N THR A 116 -20.75 11.05 -3.38
CA THR A 116 -20.58 12.41 -3.90
C THR A 116 -19.38 13.12 -3.27
N ALA A 117 -18.78 14.07 -3.99
CA ALA A 117 -17.70 14.88 -3.45
C ALA A 117 -18.18 15.74 -2.27
N GLU A 118 -19.44 16.15 -2.29
CA GLU A 118 -20.10 16.97 -1.29
C GLU A 118 -20.21 16.27 0.05
N PHE A 119 -20.49 14.96 0.07
CA PHE A 119 -20.46 14.17 1.31
C PHE A 119 -19.04 14.04 1.86
N ASN A 120 -18.07 13.82 0.99
CA ASN A 120 -16.70 13.45 1.39
C ASN A 120 -15.77 14.65 1.60
N THR A 121 -16.22 15.87 1.33
CA THR A 121 -15.42 17.09 1.43
C THR A 121 -16.19 18.24 2.04
N LEU A 122 -15.45 19.16 2.68
CA LEU A 122 -16.00 20.38 3.27
C LEU A 122 -15.89 21.57 2.30
N GLY A 123 -16.80 22.53 2.47
CA GLY A 123 -16.85 23.76 1.67
C GLY A 123 -17.73 23.65 0.41
N ALA A 124 -17.92 24.78 -0.28
CA ALA A 124 -18.73 24.81 -1.51
C ALA A 124 -18.03 24.00 -2.62
N PRO A 125 -18.73 23.12 -3.36
CA PRO A 125 -18.12 22.26 -4.39
C PRO A 125 -17.76 22.99 -5.69
N LEU A 126 -18.35 24.17 -5.94
CA LEU A 126 -18.05 25.05 -7.09
C LEU A 126 -18.02 24.29 -8.44
N PRO A 127 -19.14 23.71 -8.91
CA PRO A 127 -19.14 22.88 -10.11
C PRO A 127 -18.81 23.69 -11.37
N PHE A 128 -17.91 23.17 -12.21
CA PHE A 128 -17.61 23.75 -13.50
C PHE A 128 -18.58 23.27 -14.59
N PRO A 129 -18.83 24.10 -15.63
CA PRO A 129 -19.50 23.64 -16.84
C PRO A 129 -18.57 22.69 -17.63
N GLY A 130 -19.09 21.51 -17.99
CA GLY A 130 -18.37 20.48 -18.74
C GLY A 130 -17.96 19.28 -17.89
N VAL A 131 -17.51 18.22 -18.57
CA VAL A 131 -17.12 16.94 -17.95
C VAL A 131 -15.61 16.75 -17.98
N ARG A 132 -15.10 15.99 -17.01
CA ARG A 132 -13.73 15.49 -16.97
C ARG A 132 -13.48 14.67 -18.24
N PRO A 133 -12.36 14.89 -18.96
CA PRO A 133 -11.99 14.03 -20.07
C PRO A 133 -11.73 12.61 -19.56
N PRO A 134 -12.01 11.57 -20.37
CA PRO A 134 -11.66 10.22 -20.00
C PRO A 134 -10.15 10.10 -19.78
N PRO A 135 -9.70 9.20 -18.88
CA PRO A 135 -8.28 8.88 -18.76
C PRO A 135 -7.69 8.50 -20.13
N PRO A 136 -6.44 8.86 -20.43
CA PRO A 136 -5.78 8.43 -21.65
C PRO A 136 -5.77 6.90 -21.73
N ASP A 137 -6.05 6.37 -22.91
CA ASP A 137 -5.98 4.94 -23.16
C ASP A 137 -4.52 4.53 -23.33
N ASP A 138 -3.97 3.85 -22.33
CA ASP A 138 -2.58 3.37 -22.36
C ASP A 138 -2.53 1.99 -23.03
N HIS A 139 -2.71 2.01 -24.35
CA HIS A 139 -2.48 0.86 -25.20
C HIS A 139 -1.09 0.95 -25.83
N GLY A 140 -0.08 0.74 -24.98
CA GLY A 140 1.27 0.44 -25.46
C GLY A 140 1.27 -0.83 -26.30
N ILE A 141 1.85 -0.79 -27.50
CA ILE A 141 2.17 -2.03 -28.22
C ILE A 141 3.35 -2.67 -27.49
N GLY A 142 3.09 -3.63 -26.59
CA GLY A 142 4.14 -4.37 -25.91
C GLY A 142 5.02 -5.09 -26.94
N LYS A 143 6.28 -4.69 -27.05
CA LYS A 143 7.22 -5.24 -28.06
C LYS A 143 8.50 -5.77 -27.44
N LYS A 144 8.78 -5.48 -26.17
CA LYS A 144 10.04 -5.81 -25.52
C LYS A 144 9.85 -6.90 -24.47
N ALA A 145 10.92 -7.68 -24.26
CA ALA A 145 10.94 -8.74 -23.25
C ALA A 145 10.68 -8.19 -21.84
N TYR A 146 9.88 -8.89 -21.05
CA TYR A 146 9.49 -8.49 -19.70
C TYR A 146 10.63 -8.62 -18.66
N LYS A 147 10.68 -7.70 -17.70
CA LYS A 147 11.48 -7.82 -16.47
C LYS A 147 10.72 -7.24 -15.26
N ALA A 148 10.89 -7.87 -14.11
CA ALA A 148 10.38 -7.39 -12.83
C ALA A 148 11.54 -7.03 -11.88
N PHE A 149 11.40 -5.94 -11.12
CA PHE A 149 12.31 -5.61 -10.02
C PHE A 149 11.52 -5.49 -8.72
N ILE A 150 11.86 -6.31 -7.73
CA ILE A 150 11.14 -6.40 -6.46
C ILE A 150 12.06 -5.92 -5.35
N VAL A 151 11.62 -4.92 -4.59
CA VAL A 151 12.27 -4.48 -3.34
C VAL A 151 11.46 -5.02 -2.17
N MET A 152 12.08 -5.92 -1.40
CA MET A 152 11.61 -6.32 -0.08
C MET A 152 12.26 -5.43 0.97
N PHE A 153 11.45 -4.58 1.60
CA PHE A 153 11.94 -3.61 2.58
C PHE A 153 11.70 -4.10 4.02
N LEU A 154 12.78 -4.15 4.81
CA LEU A 154 12.73 -4.51 6.22
C LEU A 154 12.47 -3.23 7.05
N ALA A 155 11.20 -2.89 7.22
CA ALA A 155 10.78 -1.63 7.83
C ALA A 155 11.05 -1.57 9.35
N GLY A 156 11.83 -0.58 9.77
CA GLY A 156 12.27 -0.40 11.15
C GLY A 156 13.77 -0.11 11.22
N GLY A 157 14.49 -0.88 12.02
CA GLY A 157 15.95 -0.82 12.17
C GLY A 157 16.57 -2.22 12.14
N ALA A 158 16.39 -2.94 11.03
CA ALA A 158 16.84 -4.32 10.92
C ALA A 158 18.33 -4.45 11.27
N ASP A 159 18.62 -5.32 12.22
CA ASP A 159 19.98 -5.59 12.67
C ASP A 159 20.71 -6.53 11.72
N THR A 160 21.11 -5.99 10.57
CA THR A 160 21.77 -6.73 9.51
C THR A 160 23.17 -7.22 9.92
N TRP A 161 23.73 -6.73 11.03
CA TRP A 161 24.98 -7.25 11.60
C TRP A 161 24.82 -8.65 12.18
N ASN A 162 23.62 -9.04 12.58
CA ASN A 162 23.27 -10.42 12.92
C ASN A 162 22.61 -11.17 11.75
N MET A 163 22.70 -10.67 10.52
CA MET A 163 22.30 -11.44 9.33
C MET A 163 23.51 -12.10 8.66
N VAL A 164 24.59 -11.35 8.45
CA VAL A 164 25.84 -11.85 7.85
C VAL A 164 27.02 -11.42 8.74
N VAL A 165 27.65 -12.38 9.39
CA VAL A 165 28.69 -12.16 10.40
C VAL A 165 30.04 -12.62 9.86
N PRO A 166 31.13 -11.83 9.94
CA PRO A 166 32.47 -12.30 9.58
C PRO A 166 32.88 -13.49 10.45
N GLN A 167 33.57 -14.47 9.87
CA GLN A 167 34.06 -15.66 10.57
C GLN A 167 35.54 -15.88 10.28
N GLU A 168 36.23 -16.54 11.21
CA GLU A 168 37.64 -16.96 11.06
C GLU A 168 38.59 -15.82 10.63
N CYS A 169 38.34 -14.59 11.09
CA CYS A 169 39.18 -13.41 10.88
C CYS A 169 39.05 -12.43 12.05
N ASP A 170 39.92 -11.42 12.12
CA ASP A 170 39.95 -10.44 13.22
C ASP A 170 38.62 -9.67 13.38
N LEU A 171 37.90 -9.43 12.29
CA LEU A 171 36.58 -8.77 12.32
C LEU A 171 35.55 -9.53 13.16
N TYR A 172 35.68 -10.85 13.32
CA TYR A 172 34.80 -11.59 14.21
C TYR A 172 35.02 -11.22 15.68
N GLN A 173 36.27 -11.00 16.10
CA GLN A 173 36.56 -10.59 17.48
C GLN A 173 36.05 -9.17 17.75
N GLU A 174 36.17 -8.26 16.78
CA GLU A 174 35.58 -6.92 16.86
C GLU A 174 34.05 -7.00 17.01
N TYR A 175 33.39 -7.79 16.15
CA TYR A 175 31.96 -8.04 16.22
C TYR A 175 31.55 -8.55 17.62
N ARG A 176 32.22 -9.58 18.14
CA ARG A 176 31.96 -10.12 19.48
C ARG A 176 32.12 -9.08 20.59
N SER A 177 33.16 -8.26 20.51
CA SER A 177 33.44 -7.24 21.54
C SER A 177 32.36 -6.15 21.60
N ILE A 178 31.82 -5.77 20.44
CA ILE A 178 30.79 -4.71 20.33
C ILE A 178 29.40 -5.26 20.63
N ARG A 179 29.10 -6.49 20.22
CA ARG A 179 27.76 -7.08 20.29
C ARG A 179 27.46 -7.76 21.61
N THR A 180 28.47 -8.10 22.41
CA THR A 180 28.31 -8.67 23.75
C THR A 180 27.36 -9.88 23.75
N ASP A 181 26.28 -9.83 24.53
CA ASP A 181 25.18 -10.78 24.64
C ASP A 181 24.38 -11.00 23.34
N LEU A 182 24.44 -10.07 22.38
CA LEU A 182 23.79 -10.20 21.06
C LEU A 182 24.66 -10.92 20.03
N THR A 183 25.88 -11.33 20.39
CA THR A 183 26.78 -12.10 19.52
C THR A 183 26.13 -13.41 19.09
N LEU A 184 26.13 -13.71 17.78
CA LEU A 184 25.79 -15.04 17.28
C LEU A 184 26.94 -16.03 17.51
N ASN A 185 26.60 -17.20 18.06
CA ASN A 185 27.49 -18.34 18.19
C ASN A 185 27.48 -19.18 16.91
N THR A 186 28.48 -20.05 16.75
CA THR A 186 28.65 -20.86 15.53
C THR A 186 27.43 -21.72 15.18
N ASN A 187 26.68 -22.21 16.16
CA ASN A 187 25.46 -22.98 15.95
C ASN A 187 24.23 -22.13 15.57
N GLU A 188 24.31 -20.81 15.71
CA GLU A 188 23.27 -19.85 15.30
C GLU A 188 23.52 -19.34 13.85
N MET A 189 24.49 -19.93 13.14
CA MET A 189 24.91 -19.51 11.80
C MET A 189 25.16 -20.68 10.85
N ILE A 190 24.99 -20.42 9.55
CA ILE A 190 25.32 -21.31 8.43
C ILE A 190 26.54 -20.72 7.70
N PRO A 191 27.65 -21.47 7.51
CA PRO A 191 28.87 -20.95 6.90
C PRO A 191 28.70 -20.65 5.41
N ILE A 192 29.09 -19.45 4.95
CA ILE A 192 29.28 -19.07 3.55
C ILE A 192 30.74 -18.67 3.31
N THR A 193 31.20 -18.82 2.07
CA THR A 193 32.54 -18.40 1.65
C THR A 193 32.48 -17.35 0.55
N THR A 194 33.50 -16.51 0.48
CA THR A 194 33.65 -15.49 -0.57
C THR A 194 35.13 -15.34 -0.93
N THR A 195 35.39 -14.68 -2.06
CA THR A 195 36.75 -14.41 -2.55
C THR A 195 36.95 -12.91 -2.71
N GLY A 196 38.20 -12.44 -2.58
CA GLY A 196 38.55 -11.03 -2.81
C GLY A 196 38.15 -10.06 -1.68
N GLN A 197 37.85 -10.56 -0.48
CA GLN A 197 37.52 -9.77 0.71
C GLN A 197 38.55 -10.02 1.83
N THR A 198 38.67 -9.10 2.79
CA THR A 198 39.56 -9.24 3.96
C THR A 198 39.26 -10.50 4.76
N CYS A 199 37.97 -10.82 4.94
CA CYS A 199 37.51 -12.10 5.46
C CYS A 199 36.97 -12.94 4.30
N SER A 200 37.41 -14.19 4.18
CA SER A 200 36.93 -15.12 3.14
C SER A 200 35.79 -16.01 3.63
N LYS A 201 35.49 -16.00 4.93
CA LYS A 201 34.43 -16.78 5.57
C LYS A 201 33.48 -15.87 6.32
N PHE A 202 32.20 -16.16 6.20
CA PHE A 202 31.13 -15.50 6.94
C PHE A 202 30.13 -16.55 7.43
N GLY A 203 29.35 -16.20 8.46
CA GLY A 203 28.18 -16.94 8.91
C GLY A 203 26.92 -16.17 8.52
N LEU A 204 26.06 -16.81 7.74
CA LEU A 204 24.69 -16.36 7.52
C LEU A 204 23.82 -16.81 8.71
N HIS A 205 22.84 -16.01 9.14
CA HIS A 205 21.95 -16.42 10.24
C HIS A 205 21.29 -17.79 9.97
N ALA A 206 21.15 -18.64 10.99
CA ALA A 206 20.66 -20.02 10.84
C ALA A 206 19.23 -20.14 10.27
N SER A 207 18.43 -19.08 10.38
CA SER A 207 17.08 -18.99 9.81
C SER A 207 17.03 -18.78 8.30
N PHE A 208 18.18 -18.75 7.60
CA PHE A 208 18.28 -18.54 6.16
C PHE A 208 18.80 -19.76 5.36
N PRO A 209 18.29 -20.99 5.58
CA PRO A 209 18.73 -22.14 4.81
C PRO A 209 18.40 -22.02 3.32
N PHE A 210 17.28 -21.40 2.93
CA PHE A 210 16.95 -21.22 1.52
C PHE A 210 17.77 -20.09 0.88
N LEU A 211 17.93 -18.95 1.55
CA LEU A 211 18.81 -17.89 1.03
C LEU A 211 20.27 -18.36 0.90
N LYS A 212 20.72 -19.27 1.77
CA LYS A 212 22.00 -19.97 1.62
C LYS A 212 22.09 -20.76 0.32
N SER A 213 21.05 -21.53 -0.02
CA SER A 213 21.08 -22.34 -1.25
C SER A 213 21.13 -21.46 -2.50
N LEU A 214 20.45 -20.31 -2.50
CA LEU A 214 20.55 -19.31 -3.57
C LEU A 214 21.95 -18.69 -3.66
N TYR A 215 22.61 -18.45 -2.53
CA TYR A 215 23.99 -17.96 -2.53
C TYR A 215 24.94 -19.00 -3.14
N ASP A 216 24.77 -20.26 -2.77
CA ASP A 216 25.60 -21.37 -3.29
C ASP A 216 25.36 -21.64 -4.78
N SER A 217 24.15 -21.41 -5.28
CA SER A 217 23.84 -21.52 -6.71
C SER A 217 24.32 -20.31 -7.53
N GLY A 218 24.76 -19.23 -6.87
CA GLY A 218 25.16 -17.98 -7.52
C GLY A 218 23.98 -17.05 -7.88
N ASP A 219 22.78 -17.35 -7.39
CA ASP A 219 21.56 -16.55 -7.61
C ASP A 219 21.35 -15.46 -6.55
N ALA A 220 22.08 -15.50 -5.44
CA ALA A 220 22.07 -14.47 -4.41
C ALA A 220 23.48 -13.93 -4.11
N ALA A 221 23.55 -12.64 -3.79
CA ALA A 221 24.77 -11.97 -3.35
C ALA A 221 24.45 -10.97 -2.24
N PHE A 222 25.42 -10.75 -1.34
CA PHE A 222 25.34 -9.74 -0.29
C PHE A 222 26.17 -8.52 -0.65
N VAL A 223 25.60 -7.33 -0.44
CA VAL A 223 26.32 -6.07 -0.49
C VAL A 223 26.28 -5.46 0.91
N SER A 224 27.42 -5.47 1.59
CA SER A 224 27.57 -4.97 2.96
C SER A 224 27.96 -3.49 2.98
N ASN A 225 27.89 -2.87 4.16
CA ASN A 225 28.24 -1.46 4.39
C ASN A 225 27.46 -0.46 3.53
N VAL A 226 26.19 -0.78 3.24
CA VAL A 226 25.25 0.11 2.56
C VAL A 226 24.50 0.93 3.61
N GLY A 227 24.44 2.24 3.40
CA GLY A 227 23.72 3.14 4.29
C GLY A 227 23.56 4.53 3.68
N ASN A 228 22.79 5.37 4.36
CA ASN A 228 22.56 6.73 3.91
C ASN A 228 23.81 7.59 4.13
N LEU A 229 24.43 8.03 3.05
CA LEU A 229 25.49 9.04 3.04
C LEU A 229 25.21 10.03 1.92
N VAL A 230 25.44 11.32 2.20
CA VAL A 230 25.33 12.37 1.18
C VAL A 230 26.56 12.39 0.30
N GLU A 231 27.73 12.24 0.93
CA GLU A 231 29.04 12.24 0.30
C GLU A 231 29.98 11.29 1.05
N PRO A 232 31.03 10.77 0.41
CA PRO A 232 32.09 10.05 1.10
C PRO A 232 32.66 10.90 2.25
N THR A 233 32.73 10.35 3.45
CA THR A 233 33.13 11.11 4.65
C THR A 233 33.97 10.26 5.60
N THR A 234 34.58 10.90 6.59
CA THR A 234 35.32 10.24 7.68
C THR A 234 34.69 10.60 9.02
N LYS A 235 35.01 9.87 10.10
CA LYS A 235 34.53 10.22 11.45
C LYS A 235 34.96 11.63 11.88
N ALA A 236 36.15 12.07 11.49
CA ALA A 236 36.64 13.41 11.79
C ALA A 236 35.82 14.46 11.00
N THR A 237 35.71 14.30 9.67
CA THR A 237 34.94 15.19 8.80
C THR A 237 33.47 15.24 9.20
N PHE A 238 32.90 14.09 9.55
CA PHE A 238 31.53 13.98 10.06
C PHE A 238 31.33 14.88 11.28
N ARG A 239 32.28 14.90 12.23
CA ARG A 239 32.20 15.73 13.44
C ARG A 239 32.36 17.22 13.17
N THR A 240 33.17 17.60 12.17
CA THR A 240 33.58 19.00 11.98
C THR A 240 32.78 19.76 10.93
N GLY A 241 32.03 19.11 10.03
CA GLY A 241 31.17 19.84 9.08
C GLY A 241 30.73 19.14 7.80
N ALA A 242 30.80 17.80 7.70
CA ALA A 242 30.27 17.10 6.52
C ALA A 242 28.81 17.45 6.24
N VAL A 243 28.38 17.39 4.96
CA VAL A 243 26.95 17.42 4.65
C VAL A 243 26.33 16.12 5.15
N ARG A 244 25.22 16.23 5.88
CA ARG A 244 24.57 15.10 6.54
C ARG A 244 23.18 14.87 5.99
N CYS A 245 22.72 13.63 6.09
CA CYS A 245 21.31 13.33 5.91
C CYS A 245 20.47 14.11 6.93
N PHE A 246 19.23 14.44 6.56
CA PHE A 246 18.27 14.97 7.51
C PHE A 246 18.03 13.97 8.65
N ASN A 247 17.96 14.50 9.88
CA ASN A 247 17.63 13.75 11.10
C ASN A 247 18.31 12.37 11.16
N LEU A 248 19.65 12.37 11.09
CA LEU A 248 20.41 11.13 11.33
C LEU A 248 19.94 10.47 12.63
N PHE A 249 19.88 9.14 12.61
CA PHE A 249 19.37 8.28 13.69
C PHE A 249 17.84 8.23 13.87
N SER A 250 17.06 9.02 13.12
CA SER A 250 15.60 8.87 13.06
C SER A 250 15.20 7.72 12.13
N HIS A 251 14.52 6.69 12.64
CA HIS A 251 14.07 5.56 11.81
C HIS A 251 13.25 6.00 10.60
N SER A 252 12.33 6.96 10.76
CA SER A 252 11.45 7.41 9.68
C SER A 252 12.22 8.16 8.59
N ASP A 253 13.17 9.02 8.98
CA ASP A 253 13.98 9.79 8.04
C ASP A 253 15.03 8.91 7.36
N GLN A 254 15.63 7.94 8.07
CA GLN A 254 16.58 7.01 7.47
C GLN A 254 15.91 6.03 6.50
N GLN A 255 14.70 5.53 6.82
CA GLN A 255 13.94 4.71 5.87
C GLN A 255 13.52 5.51 4.63
N ARG A 256 13.15 6.78 4.80
CA ARG A 256 12.88 7.70 3.68
C ARG A 256 14.14 7.93 2.83
N GLY A 257 15.29 8.14 3.47
CA GLY A 257 16.59 8.20 2.81
C GLY A 257 16.88 6.95 1.98
N ALA A 258 16.62 5.75 2.52
CA ALA A 258 16.82 4.49 1.82
C ALA A 258 15.89 4.31 0.62
N GLN A 259 14.61 4.72 0.74
CA GLN A 259 13.65 4.62 -0.37
C GLN A 259 13.88 5.65 -1.48
N THR A 260 14.43 6.82 -1.15
CA THR A 260 14.67 7.93 -2.09
C THR A 260 16.10 7.97 -2.63
N LEU A 261 17.07 7.37 -1.92
CA LEU A 261 18.51 7.55 -2.10
C LEU A 261 18.95 9.02 -2.14
N LYS A 262 18.19 9.88 -1.45
CA LYS A 262 18.41 11.33 -1.34
C LYS A 262 18.13 11.78 0.08
N CYS A 263 18.90 11.23 1.03
CA CYS A 263 18.70 11.46 2.47
C CYS A 263 18.91 12.93 2.90
N GLN A 264 19.57 13.74 2.07
CA GLN A 264 19.73 15.18 2.25
C GLN A 264 18.50 15.99 1.84
N ASP A 265 17.51 15.37 1.19
CA ASP A 265 16.27 16.04 0.79
C ASP A 265 15.20 15.79 1.86
N MET A 266 14.55 16.86 2.30
CA MET A 266 13.47 16.74 3.27
C MET A 266 12.21 16.18 2.61
N GLY A 267 11.55 15.23 3.27
CA GLY A 267 10.26 14.74 2.80
C GLY A 267 10.36 13.86 1.55
N THR A 268 9.32 13.90 0.73
CA THR A 268 9.17 13.05 -0.46
C THR A 268 9.48 13.79 -1.76
N ALA A 269 10.10 14.98 -1.67
CA ALA A 269 10.39 15.85 -2.81
C ALA A 269 11.27 15.15 -3.85
N ALA A 270 12.26 14.37 -3.40
CA ALA A 270 13.16 13.60 -4.25
C ALA A 270 12.49 12.45 -5.03
N LYS A 271 11.26 12.07 -4.63
CA LYS A 271 10.57 10.87 -5.10
C LYS A 271 11.33 9.57 -4.81
N GLY A 272 10.65 8.45 -4.98
CA GLY A 272 11.23 7.13 -4.74
C GLY A 272 12.17 6.71 -5.85
N THR A 273 13.20 5.94 -5.50
CA THR A 273 14.18 5.46 -6.47
C THR A 273 13.55 4.54 -7.51
N GLY A 274 12.65 3.63 -7.11
CA GLY A 274 11.94 2.75 -8.05
C GLY A 274 11.12 3.51 -9.07
N GLY A 275 10.36 4.52 -8.62
CA GLY A 275 9.59 5.38 -9.51
C GLY A 275 10.47 6.23 -10.43
N ARG A 276 11.62 6.73 -9.96
CA ARG A 276 12.59 7.43 -10.82
C ARG A 276 13.25 6.52 -11.85
N ILE A 277 13.47 5.25 -11.53
CA ILE A 277 13.92 4.25 -12.51
C ILE A 277 12.83 4.02 -13.56
N ALA A 278 11.56 3.91 -13.13
CA ALA A 278 10.43 3.80 -14.04
C ALA A 278 10.30 5.04 -14.95
N ASP A 279 10.44 6.26 -14.42
CA ASP A 279 10.48 7.50 -15.23
C ASP A 279 11.53 7.43 -16.35
N ALA A 280 12.76 7.03 -16.01
CA ALA A 280 13.86 6.94 -16.96
C ALA A 280 13.63 5.89 -18.05
N LEU A 281 13.04 4.75 -17.68
CA LEU A 281 12.69 3.68 -18.63
C LEU A 281 11.48 4.07 -19.50
N GLY A 282 10.48 4.75 -18.93
CA GLY A 282 9.35 5.31 -19.66
C GLY A 282 9.81 6.32 -20.72
N ALA A 283 10.75 7.20 -20.37
CA ALA A 283 11.40 8.10 -21.32
C ALA A 283 12.19 7.37 -22.42
N SER A 284 12.55 6.10 -22.19
CA SER A 284 13.19 5.19 -23.16
C SER A 284 12.18 4.28 -23.88
N ASN A 285 10.89 4.67 -23.90
CA ASN A 285 9.79 3.95 -24.52
C ASN A 285 9.62 2.52 -23.99
N TYR A 286 9.79 2.31 -22.69
CA TYR A 286 9.35 1.07 -22.03
C TYR A 286 7.98 1.27 -21.40
N GLN A 287 7.14 0.25 -21.47
CA GLN A 287 5.92 0.20 -20.69
C GLN A 287 6.23 -0.18 -19.24
N THR A 288 6.19 0.81 -18.35
CA THR A 288 6.58 0.67 -16.94
C THR A 288 5.38 0.79 -16.02
N THR A 289 5.25 -0.12 -15.06
CA THR A 289 4.31 0.04 -13.95
C THR A 289 5.06 -0.08 -12.63
N SER A 290 4.72 0.78 -11.66
CA SER A 290 5.36 0.76 -10.34
C SER A 290 4.32 0.56 -9.25
N PHE A 291 4.45 -0.56 -8.54
CA PHE A 291 3.49 -1.04 -7.55
C PHE A 291 4.02 -0.89 -6.13
N SER A 292 3.10 -0.57 -5.22
CA SER A 292 3.26 -0.74 -3.78
C SER A 292 2.27 -1.80 -3.31
N LEU A 293 2.79 -2.87 -2.70
CA LEU A 293 2.00 -3.85 -1.98
C LEU A 293 1.95 -3.55 -0.48
N SER A 294 2.63 -2.47 -0.06
CA SER A 294 2.70 -2.00 1.32
C SER A 294 2.33 -0.52 1.40
N GLY A 295 1.02 -0.25 1.27
CA GLY A 295 0.44 1.07 1.46
C GLY A 295 1.06 2.16 0.59
N SER A 296 1.25 3.34 1.16
CA SER A 296 1.70 4.56 0.48
C SER A 296 3.22 4.74 0.47
N ALA A 297 3.98 3.65 0.30
CA ALA A 297 5.44 3.68 0.19
C ALA A 297 5.94 4.70 -0.85
N ILE A 298 7.11 5.29 -0.59
CA ILE A 298 7.69 6.36 -1.40
C ILE A 298 8.42 5.78 -2.60
N TRP A 299 9.16 4.67 -2.38
CA TRP A 299 10.01 4.04 -3.39
C TRP A 299 9.39 3.86 -4.79
N PRO A 300 8.11 3.44 -4.96
CA PRO A 300 7.52 3.26 -6.28
C PRO A 300 7.00 4.55 -6.94
N SER A 301 7.00 5.70 -6.25
CA SER A 301 6.52 6.96 -6.83
C SER A 301 7.64 7.68 -7.57
N GLY A 302 7.41 8.04 -8.84
CA GLY A 302 8.30 8.89 -9.65
C GLY A 302 7.81 10.33 -9.75
N PHE A 303 8.42 11.09 -10.66
CA PHE A 303 7.94 12.41 -11.09
C PHE A 303 6.84 12.30 -12.15
N GLN A 304 6.93 11.32 -13.05
CA GLN A 304 5.93 11.02 -14.07
C GLN A 304 5.16 9.74 -13.73
N THR A 305 5.86 8.71 -13.26
CA THR A 305 5.29 7.45 -12.82
C THR A 305 4.49 7.63 -11.53
N LYS A 306 3.18 7.43 -11.62
CA LYS A 306 2.31 7.29 -10.46
C LYS A 306 2.45 5.87 -9.90
N ARG A 307 2.51 5.73 -8.58
CA ARG A 307 2.47 4.41 -7.94
C ARG A 307 1.06 3.83 -8.02
N GLU A 308 0.97 2.53 -8.26
CA GLU A 308 -0.25 1.74 -8.14
C GLU A 308 -0.21 0.98 -6.81
N ILE A 309 -1.29 1.03 -6.02
CA ILE A 309 -1.34 0.39 -4.70
C ILE A 309 -2.29 -0.79 -4.75
N VAL A 310 -1.79 -1.97 -4.41
CA VAL A 310 -2.58 -3.21 -4.31
C VAL A 310 -2.51 -3.70 -2.86
N GLY A 311 -3.66 -3.95 -2.25
CA GLY A 311 -3.74 -4.41 -0.85
C GLY A 311 -3.46 -5.90 -0.71
N GLU A 312 -3.33 -6.39 0.53
CA GLU A 312 -3.10 -7.82 0.81
C GLU A 312 -4.20 -8.74 0.27
N GLN A 313 -5.42 -8.25 0.19
CA GLN A 313 -6.57 -8.96 -0.37
C GLN A 313 -6.57 -8.97 -1.91
N GLY A 314 -5.51 -8.46 -2.54
CA GLY A 314 -5.41 -8.23 -3.97
C GLY A 314 -6.25 -7.03 -4.42
N SER A 315 -6.53 -6.98 -5.72
CA SER A 315 -7.38 -5.96 -6.33
C SER A 315 -8.85 -6.41 -6.33
N LYS A 316 -9.47 -6.53 -5.16
CA LYS A 316 -10.91 -6.82 -5.04
C LYS A 316 -11.70 -5.55 -5.35
N GLY A 317 -12.51 -5.59 -6.41
CA GLY A 317 -13.36 -4.50 -6.85
C GLY A 317 -14.44 -4.09 -5.85
N PHE A 318 -15.11 -2.97 -6.14
CA PHE A 318 -16.34 -2.60 -5.45
C PHE A 318 -17.42 -3.64 -5.77
N LYS A 319 -18.01 -4.26 -4.75
CA LYS A 319 -18.92 -5.41 -4.92
C LYS A 319 -20.14 -5.08 -5.78
N GLU A 320 -20.64 -3.86 -5.65
CA GLU A 320 -21.82 -3.37 -6.36
C GLU A 320 -21.42 -2.49 -7.57
N TYR A 321 -20.21 -2.70 -8.13
CA TYR A 321 -19.71 -1.86 -9.22
C TYR A 321 -20.62 -1.84 -10.45
N GLU A 322 -21.11 -3.01 -10.91
CA GLU A 322 -22.00 -3.08 -12.07
C GLU A 322 -23.28 -2.26 -11.86
N GLN A 323 -23.81 -2.27 -10.64
CA GLN A 323 -24.97 -1.46 -10.29
C GLN A 323 -24.64 0.04 -10.29
N TRP A 324 -23.47 0.43 -9.77
CA TRP A 324 -23.13 1.83 -9.51
C TRP A 324 -22.29 2.49 -10.59
N MET A 325 -21.82 1.76 -11.61
CA MET A 325 -20.87 2.28 -12.62
C MET A 325 -21.37 3.58 -13.29
N GLY A 326 -22.67 3.69 -13.59
CA GLY A 326 -23.26 4.89 -14.18
C GLY A 326 -23.27 6.08 -13.23
N ALA A 327 -23.62 5.85 -11.96
CA ALA A 327 -23.61 6.89 -10.92
C ALA A 327 -22.18 7.35 -10.62
N ILE A 328 -21.24 6.41 -10.46
CA ILE A 328 -19.81 6.69 -10.25
C ILE A 328 -19.29 7.52 -11.44
N GLY A 329 -19.62 7.12 -12.67
CA GLY A 329 -19.27 7.87 -13.88
C GLY A 329 -19.78 9.31 -13.84
N ASN A 330 -21.06 9.53 -13.53
CA ASN A 330 -21.65 10.86 -13.47
C ASN A 330 -21.05 11.73 -12.36
N ILE A 331 -20.85 11.16 -11.15
CA ILE A 331 -20.26 11.86 -10.01
C ILE A 331 -18.82 12.28 -10.34
N THR A 332 -18.01 11.36 -10.85
CA THR A 332 -16.58 11.62 -11.08
C THR A 332 -16.28 12.40 -12.36
N ALA A 333 -17.22 12.41 -13.31
CA ALA A 333 -17.15 13.25 -14.51
C ALA A 333 -17.33 14.74 -14.18
N GLN A 334 -17.97 15.09 -13.06
CA GLN A 334 -18.09 16.49 -12.68
C GLN A 334 -16.74 17.07 -12.25
N ARG A 335 -16.42 18.26 -12.75
CA ARG A 335 -15.25 19.03 -12.31
C ARG A 335 -15.64 20.05 -11.26
N HIS A 336 -14.74 20.26 -10.31
CA HIS A 336 -14.95 21.16 -9.17
C HIS A 336 -13.90 22.26 -9.12
N GLY A 337 -14.33 23.48 -8.81
CA GLY A 337 -13.45 24.61 -8.49
C GLY A 337 -12.86 24.52 -7.10
N ASN A 338 -13.51 23.77 -6.20
CA ASN A 338 -12.95 23.44 -4.90
C ASN A 338 -11.89 22.35 -5.06
N VAL A 339 -10.67 22.65 -4.62
CA VAL A 339 -9.51 21.76 -4.77
C VAL A 339 -9.66 20.43 -4.04
N TYR A 340 -10.41 20.38 -2.93
CA TYR A 340 -10.66 19.14 -2.19
C TYR A 340 -11.69 18.28 -2.91
N SER A 341 -12.80 18.87 -3.35
CA SER A 341 -13.84 18.16 -4.12
C SER A 341 -13.28 17.63 -5.45
N GLU A 342 -12.43 18.40 -6.12
CA GLU A 342 -11.76 17.98 -7.35
C GLU A 342 -10.76 16.84 -7.09
N ALA A 343 -9.97 16.93 -6.02
CA ALA A 343 -9.04 15.87 -5.62
C ALA A 343 -9.78 14.58 -5.25
N TYR A 344 -10.92 14.66 -4.56
CA TYR A 344 -11.78 13.52 -4.27
C TYR A 344 -12.29 12.86 -5.56
N ALA A 345 -12.90 13.64 -6.46
CA ALA A 345 -13.48 13.12 -7.70
C ALA A 345 -12.41 12.42 -8.57
N ASP A 346 -11.21 13.01 -8.68
CA ASP A 346 -10.08 12.42 -9.40
C ASP A 346 -9.57 11.15 -8.72
N ALA A 347 -9.38 11.17 -7.39
CA ALA A 347 -8.92 10.01 -6.63
C ALA A 347 -9.94 8.86 -6.67
N PHE A 348 -11.24 9.16 -6.63
CA PHE A 348 -12.32 8.18 -6.72
C PHE A 348 -12.32 7.50 -8.09
N LEU A 349 -12.31 8.27 -9.18
CA LEU A 349 -12.26 7.73 -10.54
C LEU A 349 -11.05 6.83 -10.73
N ASN A 350 -9.87 7.33 -10.37
CA ASN A 350 -8.61 6.59 -10.49
C ASN A 350 -8.63 5.29 -9.67
N SER A 351 -9.18 5.34 -8.46
CA SER A 351 -9.26 4.17 -7.57
C SER A 351 -10.16 3.07 -8.14
N ILE A 352 -11.34 3.44 -8.65
CA ILE A 352 -12.27 2.48 -9.26
C ILE A 352 -11.69 1.92 -10.55
N ALA A 353 -11.22 2.79 -11.45
CA ALA A 353 -10.64 2.36 -12.72
C ALA A 353 -9.47 1.40 -12.52
N LEU A 354 -8.55 1.73 -11.61
CA LEU A 354 -7.40 0.88 -11.31
C LEU A 354 -7.84 -0.46 -10.70
N THR A 355 -8.72 -0.43 -9.69
CA THR A 355 -9.11 -1.66 -8.98
C THR A 355 -9.85 -2.62 -9.90
N GLN A 356 -10.73 -2.11 -10.77
CA GLN A 356 -11.44 -2.95 -11.74
C GLN A 356 -10.47 -3.52 -12.78
N LYS A 357 -9.59 -2.69 -13.35
CA LYS A 357 -8.59 -3.12 -14.35
C LYS A 357 -7.65 -4.19 -13.79
N LEU A 358 -7.04 -3.94 -12.63
CA LEU A 358 -6.14 -4.92 -12.01
C LEU A 358 -6.90 -6.14 -11.49
N GLY A 359 -8.14 -5.96 -11.02
CA GLY A 359 -9.00 -7.03 -10.54
C GLY A 359 -9.26 -8.08 -11.63
N SER A 360 -9.64 -7.64 -12.84
CA SER A 360 -9.87 -8.56 -13.96
C SER A 360 -8.60 -9.30 -14.38
N PHE A 361 -7.46 -8.60 -14.46
CA PHE A 361 -6.19 -9.23 -14.82
C PHE A 361 -5.68 -10.23 -13.77
N MET A 362 -5.81 -9.87 -12.50
CA MET A 362 -5.37 -10.73 -11.41
C MET A 362 -6.31 -11.93 -11.23
N GLN A 363 -7.61 -11.82 -11.45
CA GLN A 363 -8.55 -12.93 -11.25
C GLN A 363 -8.16 -14.16 -12.08
N ASP A 364 -7.84 -13.96 -13.36
CA ASP A 364 -7.53 -15.05 -14.31
C ASP A 364 -6.07 -15.52 -14.29
N ALA A 365 -5.20 -14.81 -13.57
CA ALA A 365 -3.78 -15.12 -13.53
C ALA A 365 -3.50 -16.50 -12.90
N LYS A 366 -2.90 -17.41 -13.68
CA LYS A 366 -2.47 -18.72 -13.20
C LYS A 366 -1.03 -18.64 -12.70
N LEU A 367 -0.79 -19.14 -11.49
CA LEU A 367 0.53 -19.17 -10.89
C LEU A 367 1.21 -20.51 -11.16
N ALA A 368 2.54 -20.49 -11.27
CA ALA A 368 3.34 -21.68 -11.49
C ALA A 368 3.47 -22.56 -10.24
N THR A 369 3.48 -21.92 -9.06
CA THR A 369 3.62 -22.59 -7.77
C THR A 369 2.43 -22.33 -6.86
N ASN A 370 2.31 -23.16 -5.81
CA ASN A 370 1.35 -22.95 -4.74
C ASN A 370 1.97 -22.01 -3.70
N TYR A 371 1.41 -20.82 -3.59
CA TYR A 371 1.87 -19.82 -2.63
C TYR A 371 1.12 -19.97 -1.31
N GLN A 372 1.88 -20.03 -0.20
CA GLN A 372 1.30 -19.82 1.12
C GLN A 372 0.75 -18.39 1.21
N GLN A 373 -0.24 -18.18 2.09
CA GLN A 373 -0.85 -16.88 2.35
C GLN A 373 -1.02 -16.65 3.87
N SER A 374 -0.15 -17.29 4.66
CA SER A 374 -0.17 -17.30 6.12
C SER A 374 0.22 -15.96 6.73
N SER A 375 1.21 -15.28 6.17
CA SER A 375 1.71 -13.99 6.66
C SER A 375 1.32 -12.82 5.75
N SER A 376 1.55 -11.59 6.23
CA SER A 376 1.41 -10.38 5.40
C SER A 376 2.40 -10.42 4.23
N LEU A 377 3.64 -10.86 4.47
CA LEU A 377 4.67 -10.96 3.44
C LEU A 377 4.30 -11.98 2.36
N ASP A 378 3.77 -13.14 2.76
CA ASP A 378 3.27 -14.17 1.85
C ASP A 378 2.18 -13.61 0.92
N ARG A 379 1.21 -12.89 1.48
CA ARG A 379 0.12 -12.26 0.70
C ARG A 379 0.62 -11.18 -0.24
N GLN A 380 1.62 -10.39 0.17
CA GLN A 380 2.26 -9.41 -0.72
C GLN A 380 2.95 -10.11 -1.90
N LEU A 381 3.75 -11.15 -1.65
CA LEU A 381 4.43 -11.91 -2.69
C LEU A 381 3.47 -12.68 -3.59
N TYR A 382 2.39 -13.23 -3.05
CA TYR A 382 1.30 -13.81 -3.83
C TYR A 382 0.72 -12.81 -4.84
N ASN A 383 0.44 -11.59 -4.41
CA ASN A 383 -0.07 -10.54 -5.28
C ASN A 383 0.97 -10.09 -6.32
N VAL A 384 2.26 -10.00 -5.95
CA VAL A 384 3.35 -9.78 -6.91
C VAL A 384 3.36 -10.87 -7.97
N ALA A 385 3.26 -12.14 -7.59
CA ALA A 385 3.23 -13.27 -8.52
C ALA A 385 2.03 -13.19 -9.47
N LYS A 386 0.83 -12.82 -8.98
CA LYS A 386 -0.37 -12.62 -9.81
C LYS A 386 -0.22 -11.45 -10.78
N LEU A 387 0.42 -10.36 -10.37
CA LEU A 387 0.73 -9.24 -11.24
C LEU A 387 1.74 -9.67 -12.33
N ILE A 388 2.83 -10.35 -11.97
CA ILE A 388 3.80 -10.89 -12.94
C ILE A 388 3.12 -11.86 -13.91
N ALA A 389 2.24 -12.74 -13.43
CA ALA A 389 1.52 -13.70 -14.26
C ALA A 389 0.53 -13.04 -15.23
N SER A 390 -0.03 -11.88 -14.87
CA SER A 390 -0.95 -11.11 -15.73
C SER A 390 -0.28 -10.12 -16.69
N ARG A 391 1.06 -10.11 -16.74
CA ARG A 391 1.86 -9.16 -17.55
C ARG A 391 1.45 -9.08 -19.03
N GLU A 392 1.02 -10.19 -19.63
CA GLU A 392 0.62 -10.24 -21.05
C GLU A 392 -0.66 -9.43 -21.28
N GLY A 393 -1.69 -9.65 -20.47
CA GLY A 393 -2.94 -8.87 -20.53
C GLY A 393 -2.73 -7.39 -20.19
N ARG A 394 -1.78 -7.09 -19.29
CA ARG A 394 -1.38 -5.72 -18.96
C ARG A 394 -0.44 -5.07 -19.99
N MET A 395 0.10 -5.85 -20.94
CA MET A 395 1.16 -5.42 -21.87
C MET A 395 2.38 -4.83 -21.16
N ALA A 396 2.70 -5.34 -19.97
CA ALA A 396 3.78 -4.82 -19.13
C ALA A 396 5.15 -5.24 -19.68
N GLU A 397 6.11 -4.33 -19.68
CA GLU A 397 7.51 -4.62 -20.04
C GLU A 397 8.43 -4.51 -18.82
N ARG A 398 8.20 -3.55 -17.93
CA ARG A 398 9.04 -3.30 -16.76
C ARG A 398 8.17 -3.03 -15.54
N ASP A 399 8.03 -4.03 -14.68
CA ASP A 399 7.34 -3.83 -13.42
C ASP A 399 8.32 -3.61 -12.26
N PHE A 400 7.95 -2.67 -11.39
CA PHE A 400 8.65 -2.39 -10.14
C PHE A 400 7.71 -2.69 -8.99
N PHE A 401 8.15 -3.47 -8.02
CA PHE A 401 7.32 -3.87 -6.88
C PHE A 401 7.99 -3.48 -5.58
N PHE A 402 7.27 -2.80 -4.70
CA PHE A 402 7.68 -2.57 -3.33
C PHE A 402 6.81 -3.41 -2.39
N ILE A 403 7.45 -4.32 -1.67
CA ILE A 403 6.85 -5.08 -0.57
C ILE A 403 7.59 -4.71 0.71
N SER A 404 6.92 -4.83 1.86
CA SER A 404 7.54 -4.52 3.14
C SER A 404 7.09 -5.47 4.22
N ILE A 405 8.02 -5.81 5.10
CA ILE A 405 7.77 -6.51 6.35
C ILE A 405 8.25 -5.61 7.49
N GLY A 406 7.41 -5.38 8.50
CA GLY A 406 7.72 -4.57 9.68
C GLY A 406 8.16 -5.40 10.89
N GLY A 407 8.46 -4.72 12.00
CA GLY A 407 8.85 -5.34 13.26
C GLY A 407 10.36 -5.50 13.44
N TRP A 408 11.15 -4.69 12.72
CA TRP A 408 12.62 -4.76 12.75
C TRP A 408 13.28 -3.81 13.75
N ASP A 409 12.51 -2.94 14.41
CA ASP A 409 13.01 -2.07 15.49
C ASP A 409 12.85 -2.77 16.85
N MET A 410 13.72 -3.74 17.10
CA MET A 410 13.67 -4.57 18.30
C MET A 410 14.46 -3.89 19.42
N HIS A 411 13.82 -3.64 20.57
CA HIS A 411 14.46 -3.07 21.77
C HIS A 411 14.72 -4.13 22.86
N ASP A 412 14.19 -5.33 22.67
CA ASP A 412 14.23 -6.45 23.59
C ASP A 412 14.17 -7.78 22.81
N ASP A 413 14.62 -8.86 23.46
CA ASP A 413 14.49 -10.25 22.98
C ASP A 413 14.98 -10.45 21.53
N MET A 414 16.08 -9.78 21.21
CA MET A 414 16.49 -9.56 19.82
C MET A 414 16.81 -10.87 19.10
N LYS A 415 17.47 -11.84 19.75
CA LYS A 415 17.83 -13.12 19.13
C LYS A 415 16.61 -13.93 18.72
N ASP A 416 15.64 -14.11 19.62
CA ASP A 416 14.45 -14.92 19.36
C ASP A 416 13.54 -14.24 18.33
N ARG A 417 13.35 -12.92 18.45
CA ARG A 417 12.56 -12.15 17.48
C ARG A 417 13.21 -12.09 16.10
N LEU A 418 14.54 -11.95 16.02
CA LEU A 418 15.27 -12.01 14.76
C LEU A 418 15.14 -13.40 14.13
N ASN A 419 15.29 -14.46 14.90
CA ASN A 419 15.11 -15.83 14.42
C ASN A 419 13.70 -16.03 13.81
N SER A 420 12.66 -15.57 14.50
CA SER A 420 11.28 -15.63 13.98
C SER A 420 11.11 -14.81 12.69
N LYS A 421 11.61 -13.57 12.65
CA LYS A 421 11.45 -12.67 11.50
C LYS A 421 12.25 -13.10 10.27
N LEU A 422 13.49 -13.57 10.45
CA LEU A 422 14.29 -14.07 9.35
C LEU A 422 13.74 -15.41 8.82
N SER A 423 13.16 -16.25 9.68
CA SER A 423 12.46 -17.47 9.24
C SER A 423 11.22 -17.14 8.39
N GLU A 424 10.45 -16.11 8.77
CA GLU A 424 9.32 -15.60 7.96
C GLU A 424 9.81 -15.15 6.57
N VAL A 425 10.93 -14.41 6.51
CA VAL A 425 11.53 -13.96 5.24
C VAL A 425 12.02 -15.13 4.39
N ASP A 426 12.77 -16.08 4.96
CA ASP A 426 13.32 -17.23 4.22
C ASP A 426 12.20 -18.13 3.66
N SER A 427 11.16 -18.40 4.45
CA SER A 427 9.99 -19.17 4.02
C SER A 427 9.24 -18.46 2.89
N ALA A 428 9.04 -17.15 2.99
CA ALA A 428 8.37 -16.36 1.98
C ALA A 428 9.17 -16.30 0.66
N LEU A 429 10.51 -16.17 0.75
CA LEU A 429 11.41 -16.24 -0.41
C LEU A 429 11.36 -17.62 -1.07
N SER A 430 11.41 -18.68 -0.27
CA SER A 430 11.31 -20.06 -0.75
C SER A 430 10.03 -20.28 -1.55
N GLY A 431 8.86 -19.88 -1.01
CA GLY A 431 7.60 -20.00 -1.73
C GLY A 431 7.51 -19.16 -3.02
N PHE A 432 8.28 -18.07 -3.13
CA PHE A 432 8.24 -17.18 -4.29
C PHE A 432 9.22 -17.54 -5.40
N VAL A 433 10.40 -18.06 -5.04
CA VAL A 433 11.49 -18.35 -5.99
C VAL A 433 11.51 -19.82 -6.42
N ALA A 434 10.98 -20.74 -5.61
CA ALA A 434 11.04 -22.19 -5.85
C ALA A 434 10.25 -22.68 -7.08
#